data_AF-A0AAV0XYX1-F1
#
_entry.id   AF-A0AAV0XYX1-F1
#
_cell.length_a   1.000
_cell.length_b   1.000
_cell.length_c   1.000
_cell.angle_alpha   90.00
_cell.angle_beta   90.00
_cell.angle_gamma   90.00
#
_symmetry.space_group_name_H-M   'P 1'
#
loop_
_entity.id
_entity.type
_entity.pdbx_description
1 polymer ?
#
loop_
_entity_poly.entity_id
_entity_poly.type
_entity_poly.pdbx_seq_one_letter_code
_entity_poly.pdbx_strand_id
1 'polypeptide(L)'
;MFFLKIKKKHELSKTTSNYSSLVSLIRNQPYPTYPQYDTFTSRLKTYNIFPSTIPQNKYVWSECGFIYTGVQDIVECFSCGLVLHDWKKDDIPWIEHSRHNSKCIYVLLSKGNHFVENIITKYGRT
;
A
#
# COMPACT_ATOMS: atom_id res chain seq x y z
N MET A 1 5.25 44.08 35.80
CA MET A 1 4.28 42.99 35.54
C MET A 1 4.30 42.70 34.04
N PHE A 2 5.12 41.73 33.60
CA PHE A 2 5.26 41.40 32.18
C PHE A 2 4.17 40.40 31.78
N PHE A 3 3.17 40.84 31.03
CA PHE A 3 2.25 39.93 30.35
C PHE A 3 2.86 39.55 28.99
N LEU A 4 3.28 38.30 28.83
CA LEU A 4 3.57 37.73 27.51
C LEU A 4 2.26 37.65 26.71
N LYS A 5 2.21 38.38 25.58
CA LYS A 5 1.20 38.17 24.53
C LYS A 5 1.45 36.80 23.90
N ILE A 6 0.56 35.84 24.18
CA ILE A 6 0.49 34.56 23.45
C ILE A 6 0.07 34.88 22.00
N LYS A 7 1.01 34.82 21.07
CA LYS A 7 0.74 35.00 19.63
C LYS A 7 0.19 33.71 19.04
N LYS A 8 -1.03 33.85 18.50
CA LYS A 8 -1.71 33.11 17.43
C LYS A 8 -1.67 31.57 17.49
N LYS A 9 -2.87 31.01 17.69
CA LYS A 9 -3.28 29.67 17.28
C LYS A 9 -2.63 29.34 15.94
N HIS A 10 -1.80 28.30 15.93
CA HIS A 10 -1.40 27.64 14.71
C HIS A 10 -2.69 27.19 14.02
N GLU A 11 -3.02 27.83 12.89
CA GLU A 11 -4.06 27.34 12.01
C GLU A 11 -3.65 25.93 11.59
N LEU A 12 -4.31 24.92 12.16
CA LEU A 12 -4.33 23.60 11.54
C LEU A 12 -4.88 23.84 10.14
N SER A 13 -4.01 23.76 9.14
CA SER A 13 -4.41 23.75 7.74
C SER A 13 -5.49 22.69 7.61
N LYS A 14 -6.71 23.14 7.31
CA LYS A 14 -7.82 22.26 6.95
C LYS A 14 -7.48 21.64 5.60
N THR A 15 -6.63 20.61 5.61
CA THR A 15 -6.55 19.68 4.49
C THR A 15 -7.82 18.85 4.59
N THR A 16 -8.82 19.19 3.79
CA THR A 16 -9.96 18.32 3.55
C THR A 16 -9.47 17.13 2.73
N SER A 17 -8.67 16.25 3.33
CA SER A 17 -8.27 15.01 2.68
C SER A 17 -9.54 14.17 2.58
N ASN A 18 -10.04 14.01 1.36
CA ASN A 18 -11.25 13.30 0.99
C ASN A 18 -11.12 11.77 1.19
N TYR A 19 -10.29 11.34 2.16
CA TYR A 19 -10.04 9.96 2.53
C TYR A 19 -10.87 9.62 3.75
N SER A 20 -11.53 8.47 3.68
CA SER A 20 -11.98 7.77 4.87
C SER A 20 -10.80 7.65 5.84
N SER A 21 -10.97 8.17 7.06
CA SER A 21 -10.01 8.00 8.15
C SER A 21 -9.48 6.57 8.17
N LEU A 22 -8.18 6.38 8.41
CA LEU A 22 -7.61 5.03 8.54
C LEU A 22 -8.39 4.18 9.55
N VAL A 23 -8.92 4.82 10.61
CA VAL A 23 -9.80 4.19 11.58
C VAL A 23 -11.10 3.68 10.95
N SER A 24 -11.73 4.45 10.07
CA SER A 24 -12.95 3.99 9.39
C SER A 24 -12.69 2.90 8.36
N LEU A 25 -11.55 2.94 7.66
CA LEU A 25 -11.14 1.85 6.77
C LEU A 25 -10.94 0.53 7.54
N ILE A 26 -10.22 0.58 8.66
CA ILE A 26 -10.01 -0.59 9.52
C ILE A 26 -11.33 -1.12 10.07
N ARG A 27 -12.27 -0.26 10.49
CA ARG A 27 -13.60 -0.72 10.95
C ARG A 27 -14.39 -1.44 9.86
N ASN A 28 -14.24 -1.02 8.62
CA ASN A 28 -14.97 -1.59 7.49
C ASN A 28 -14.31 -2.85 6.92
N GLN A 29 -12.99 -3.00 7.06
CA GLN A 29 -12.22 -4.19 6.67
C GLN A 29 -11.25 -4.54 7.80
N PRO A 30 -11.75 -5.16 8.89
CA PRO A 30 -10.95 -5.39 10.10
C PRO A 30 -9.91 -6.49 9.95
N TYR A 31 -10.06 -7.35 8.94
CA TYR A 31 -9.16 -8.47 8.69
C TYR A 31 -8.59 -8.39 7.28
N PRO A 32 -7.31 -8.75 7.09
CA PRO A 32 -6.75 -8.93 5.75
C PRO A 32 -7.50 -10.04 5.02
N THR A 33 -7.59 -9.95 3.69
CA THR A 33 -8.21 -10.98 2.83
C THR A 33 -7.61 -12.37 3.08
N TYR A 34 -6.30 -12.44 3.33
CA TYR A 34 -5.56 -13.67 3.58
C TYR A 34 -4.69 -13.57 4.84
N PRO A 35 -5.27 -13.78 6.04
CA PRO A 35 -4.55 -13.63 7.31
C PRO A 35 -3.31 -14.54 7.46
N GLN A 36 -3.30 -15.71 6.82
CA GLN A 36 -2.15 -16.63 6.83
C GLN A 36 -0.89 -16.04 6.18
N TYR A 37 -1.03 -14.94 5.43
CA TYR A 37 0.04 -14.26 4.69
C TYR A 37 0.39 -12.88 5.28
N ASP A 38 0.05 -12.64 6.56
CA ASP A 38 0.31 -11.38 7.27
C ASP A 38 1.81 -11.10 7.48
N THR A 39 2.61 -12.14 7.68
CA THR A 39 4.07 -12.02 7.78
C THR A 39 4.75 -11.93 6.42
N PHE A 40 5.87 -11.21 6.36
CA PHE A 40 6.74 -11.21 5.18
C PHE A 40 7.16 -12.63 4.77
N THR A 41 7.56 -13.46 5.74
CA THR A 41 8.03 -14.82 5.49
C THR A 41 6.95 -15.72 4.90
N SER A 42 5.70 -15.63 5.38
CA SER A 42 4.61 -16.43 4.81
C SER A 42 4.29 -16.01 3.37
N ARG A 43 4.42 -14.72 3.02
CA ARG A 43 4.33 -14.26 1.62
C ARG A 43 5.49 -14.75 0.77
N LEU A 44 6.72 -14.59 1.23
CA LEU A 44 7.91 -14.99 0.47
C LEU A 44 7.89 -16.49 0.13
N LYS A 45 7.38 -17.33 1.03
CA LYS A 45 7.21 -18.78 0.79
C LYS A 45 6.33 -19.12 -0.41
N THR A 46 5.45 -18.23 -0.85
CA THR A 46 4.61 -18.46 -2.05
C THR A 46 5.43 -18.43 -3.35
N TYR A 47 6.63 -17.84 -3.33
CA TYR A 47 7.52 -17.69 -4.49
C TYR A 47 8.50 -18.87 -4.67
N ASN A 48 8.21 -20.05 -4.12
CA ASN A 48 9.08 -21.22 -4.22
C ASN A 48 9.26 -21.71 -5.67
N ILE A 49 8.22 -21.56 -6.49
CA ILE A 49 8.22 -21.91 -7.92
C ILE A 49 8.30 -20.67 -8.83
N PHE A 50 8.87 -19.58 -8.32
CA PHE A 50 8.95 -18.32 -9.05
C PHE A 50 9.86 -18.44 -10.28
N PRO A 51 9.34 -18.25 -11.52
CA PRO A 51 10.11 -18.43 -12.73
C PRO A 51 11.30 -17.48 -12.82
N SER A 52 12.47 -17.99 -13.21
CA SER A 52 13.68 -17.18 -13.42
C SER A 52 13.58 -16.22 -14.60
N THR A 53 12.60 -16.42 -15.50
CA THR A 53 12.32 -15.55 -16.64
C THR A 53 11.66 -14.23 -16.24
N ILE A 54 11.16 -14.11 -15.01
CA ILE A 54 10.50 -12.90 -14.53
C ILE A 54 11.56 -12.01 -13.88
N PRO A 55 11.81 -10.80 -14.42
CA PRO A 55 12.89 -9.94 -13.94
C PRO A 55 12.60 -9.29 -12.58
N GLN A 56 11.36 -9.33 -12.10
CA GLN A 56 10.94 -8.67 -10.87
C GLN A 56 11.46 -9.38 -9.63
N ASN A 57 11.70 -8.59 -8.59
CA ASN A 57 12.28 -9.07 -7.35
C ASN A 57 11.17 -9.55 -6.39
N LYS A 58 11.07 -10.87 -6.21
CA LYS A 58 10.12 -11.50 -5.27
C LYS A 58 10.19 -10.99 -3.83
N TYR A 59 11.36 -10.54 -3.38
CA TYR A 59 11.53 -9.96 -2.05
C TYR A 59 10.80 -8.60 -1.97
N VAL A 60 10.94 -7.74 -2.98
CA VAL A 60 10.26 -6.44 -3.05
C VAL A 60 8.74 -6.64 -3.15
N TRP A 61 8.27 -7.58 -3.96
CA TRP A 61 6.84 -7.91 -4.02
C TRP A 61 6.30 -8.39 -2.67
N SER A 62 7.03 -9.28 -1.99
CA SER A 62 6.66 -9.74 -0.65
C SER A 62 6.64 -8.59 0.36
N GLU A 63 7.57 -7.63 0.31
CA GLU A 63 7.54 -6.42 1.13
C GLU A 63 6.32 -5.54 0.83
N CYS A 64 5.88 -5.48 -0.43
CA CYS A 64 4.72 -4.69 -0.86
C CYS A 64 3.36 -5.36 -0.57
N GLY A 65 3.38 -6.49 0.14
CA GLY A 65 2.18 -7.20 0.57
C GLY A 65 1.69 -8.24 -0.44
N PHE A 66 2.48 -8.57 -1.46
CA PHE A 66 2.06 -9.48 -2.51
C PHE A 66 2.46 -10.93 -2.24
N ILE A 67 1.51 -11.84 -2.43
CA ILE A 67 1.74 -13.28 -2.60
C ILE A 67 1.79 -13.64 -4.08
N TYR A 68 2.54 -14.69 -4.41
CA TYR A 68 2.56 -15.25 -5.76
C TYR A 68 1.42 -16.24 -5.95
N THR A 69 0.73 -16.14 -7.09
CA THR A 69 -0.36 -17.05 -7.44
C THR A 69 0.13 -18.39 -8.01
N GLY A 70 1.40 -18.47 -8.40
CA GLY A 70 1.95 -19.63 -9.11
C GLY A 70 1.86 -19.53 -10.64
N VAL A 71 1.21 -18.49 -11.17
CA VAL A 71 0.97 -18.29 -12.60
C VAL A 71 1.66 -17.02 -13.09
N GLN A 72 2.55 -17.17 -14.08
CA GLN A 72 3.24 -16.06 -14.76
C GLN A 72 3.79 -15.01 -13.77
N ASP A 73 3.51 -13.73 -13.96
CA ASP A 73 3.89 -12.63 -13.07
C ASP A 73 2.72 -12.15 -12.20
N ILE A 74 1.69 -13.00 -12.06
CA ILE A 74 0.47 -12.63 -11.35
C ILE A 74 0.69 -12.73 -9.84
N VAL A 75 0.47 -11.61 -9.16
CA VAL A 75 0.58 -11.49 -7.71
C VAL A 75 -0.69 -10.90 -7.11
N GLU A 76 -0.98 -11.24 -5.86
CA GLU A 76 -2.18 -10.78 -5.16
C GLU A 76 -1.82 -10.21 -3.78
N CYS A 77 -2.42 -9.08 -3.40
CA CYS A 77 -2.17 -8.50 -2.09
C CYS A 77 -2.87 -9.32 -1.00
N PHE A 78 -2.11 -9.74 0.02
CA PHE A 78 -2.66 -10.48 1.15
C PHE A 78 -3.76 -9.70 1.92
N SER A 79 -3.64 -8.37 1.95
CA SER A 79 -4.48 -7.51 2.79
C SER A 79 -5.75 -7.06 2.12
N CYS A 80 -5.72 -6.76 0.82
CA CYS A 80 -6.84 -6.14 0.11
C CYS A 80 -7.35 -6.96 -1.09
N GLY A 81 -6.69 -8.08 -1.43
CA GLY A 81 -7.06 -8.91 -2.58
C GLY A 81 -6.79 -8.27 -3.94
N LEU A 82 -6.02 -7.17 -4.01
CA LEU A 82 -5.64 -6.58 -5.29
C LEU A 82 -4.75 -7.55 -6.07
N VAL A 83 -5.20 -7.96 -7.25
CA VAL A 83 -4.43 -8.75 -8.20
C VAL A 83 -3.76 -7.84 -9.22
N LEU A 84 -2.47 -8.04 -9.47
CA LEU A 84 -1.69 -7.34 -10.49
C LEU A 84 -0.93 -8.35 -11.37
N HIS A 85 -0.78 -8.01 -12.64
CA HIS A 85 -0.11 -8.80 -13.68
C HIS A 85 0.46 -7.88 -14.76
N ASP A 86 1.13 -8.45 -15.77
CA ASP A 86 1.75 -7.71 -16.89
C ASP A 86 2.83 -6.69 -16.46
N TRP A 87 3.55 -7.00 -15.39
CA TRP A 87 4.58 -6.17 -14.79
C TRP A 87 5.70 -5.82 -15.77
N LYS A 88 5.99 -4.53 -15.86
CA LYS A 88 7.14 -4.00 -16.60
C LYS A 88 8.36 -3.96 -15.69
N LYS A 89 9.54 -3.88 -16.32
CA LYS A 89 10.83 -3.86 -15.63
C LYS A 89 10.96 -2.66 -14.68
N ASP A 90 10.38 -1.53 -15.07
CA ASP A 90 10.49 -0.26 -14.33
C ASP A 90 9.31 -0.01 -13.38
N ASP A 91 8.37 -0.96 -13.28
CA ASP A 91 7.23 -0.84 -12.37
C ASP A 91 7.70 -0.93 -10.92
N ILE A 92 7.24 0.02 -10.11
CA ILE A 92 7.56 0.08 -8.68
C ILE A 92 6.35 -0.49 -7.92
N PRO A 93 6.48 -1.63 -7.21
CA PRO A 93 5.30 -2.32 -6.67
C PRO A 93 4.49 -1.52 -5.65
N TRP A 94 5.14 -0.68 -4.83
CA TRP A 94 4.42 0.25 -3.94
C TRP A 94 3.61 1.30 -4.70
N ILE A 95 4.11 1.77 -5.85
CA ILE A 95 3.41 2.73 -6.70
C ILE A 95 2.21 2.05 -7.35
N GLU A 96 2.42 0.89 -7.99
CA GLU A 96 1.35 0.15 -8.66
C GLU A 96 0.26 -0.27 -7.67
N HIS A 97 0.62 -0.75 -6.48
CA HIS A 97 -0.34 -1.10 -5.44
C HIS A 97 -1.19 0.12 -5.02
N SER A 98 -0.55 1.27 -4.80
CA SER A 98 -1.25 2.49 -4.38
C SER A 98 -2.14 3.06 -5.49
N ARG A 99 -1.68 2.97 -6.74
CA ARG A 99 -2.38 3.45 -7.94
C ARG A 99 -3.67 2.66 -8.19
N HIS A 100 -3.59 1.33 -8.05
CA HIS A 100 -4.71 0.43 -8.29
C HIS A 100 -5.62 0.25 -7.05
N ASN A 101 -5.12 0.44 -5.83
CA ASN A 101 -5.96 0.42 -4.63
C ASN A 101 -5.44 1.36 -3.53
N SER A 102 -5.82 2.64 -3.64
CA SER A 102 -5.45 3.68 -2.67
C SER A 102 -6.06 3.53 -1.28
N LYS A 103 -6.95 2.53 -1.07
CA LYS A 103 -7.61 2.27 0.22
C LYS A 103 -7.04 1.04 0.93
N CYS A 104 -6.04 0.36 0.35
CA CYS A 104 -5.41 -0.79 0.96
C CYS A 104 -4.82 -0.42 2.33
N ILE A 105 -5.34 -1.03 3.40
CA ILE A 105 -4.90 -0.77 4.78
C ILE A 105 -3.41 -1.07 4.94
N TYR A 106 -2.92 -2.14 4.33
CA TYR A 106 -1.49 -2.48 4.37
C TYR A 106 -0.61 -1.39 3.77
N VAL A 107 -0.98 -0.84 2.60
CA VAL A 107 -0.24 0.27 1.98
C VAL A 107 -0.29 1.51 2.86
N LEU A 108 -1.47 1.86 3.39
CA LEU A 108 -1.63 3.04 4.23
C LEU A 108 -0.82 2.94 5.53
N LEU A 109 -0.81 1.77 6.18
CA LEU A 109 0.01 1.52 7.36
C LEU A 109 1.51 1.50 7.05
N SER A 110 1.91 0.97 5.89
CA SER A 110 3.33 0.80 5.53
C SER A 110 3.97 2.06 4.97
N LYS A 111 3.21 2.87 4.21
CA LYS A 111 3.73 4.02 3.45
C LYS A 111 3.13 5.36 3.86
N GLY A 112 1.97 5.36 4.53
CA GLY A 112 1.28 6.56 4.98
C GLY A 112 0.44 7.26 3.90
N ASN A 113 -0.53 8.07 4.34
CA ASN A 113 -1.48 8.76 3.46
C ASN A 113 -0.79 9.69 2.46
N HIS A 114 0.23 10.43 2.90
CA HIS A 114 0.93 11.40 2.04
C HIS A 114 1.60 10.72 0.83
N PHE A 115 2.18 9.53 1.03
CA PHE A 115 2.74 8.75 -0.06
C PHE A 115 1.65 8.40 -1.08
N VAL A 116 0.52 7.84 -0.61
CA VAL A 116 -0.59 7.45 -1.48
C VAL A 116 -1.17 8.65 -2.23
N GLU A 117 -1.35 9.79 -1.55
CA GLU A 117 -1.81 11.05 -2.14
C GLU A 117 -0.90 11.53 -3.27
N ASN A 118 0.42 11.50 -3.05
CA ASN A 118 1.39 11.88 -4.07
C ASN A 118 1.33 10.95 -5.28
N ILE A 119 1.17 9.63 -5.07
CA ILE A 119 1.01 8.67 -6.16
C ILE A 119 -0.26 8.94 -6.96
N ILE A 120 -1.40 9.10 -6.30
CA ILE A 120 -2.68 9.36 -6.98
C ILE A 120 -2.64 10.69 -7.75
N THR A 121 -2.01 11.71 -7.18
CA THR A 121 -1.88 13.02 -7.83
C THR A 121 -0.98 12.94 -9.07
N LYS A 122 0.13 12.19 -9.00
CA LYS A 122 1.12 12.10 -10.07
C LYS A 122 0.72 11.15 -11.20
N TYR A 123 0.12 10.00 -10.87
CA TYR A 123 -0.12 8.91 -11.83
C TYR A 123 -1.60 8.61 -12.07
N GLY A 124 -2.52 9.29 -11.36
CA GLY A 124 -3.96 9.02 -11.42
C GLY A 124 -4.36 7.74 -10.67
N ARG A 125 -5.66 7.44 -10.68
CA ARG A 125 -6.19 6.09 -10.38
C ARG A 125 -6.42 5.39 -11.71
N THR A 126 -6.19 4.08 -11.74
CA THR A 126 -6.68 3.19 -12.81
C THR A 126 -8.17 2.95 -12.67
#